data_AF-A0A3D0T0R9-F1
#
_entry.id   AF-A0A3D0T0R9-F1
#
_cell.length_a   1.000
_cell.length_b   1.000
_cell.length_c   1.000
_cell.angle_alpha   90.00
_cell.angle_beta   90.00
_cell.angle_gamma   90.00
#
_symmetry.space_group_name_H-M   'P 1'
#
loop_
_entity.id
_entity.type
_entity.pdbx_description
1 polymer ?
#
loop_
_entity_poly.entity_id
_entity_poly.type
_entity_poly.pdbx_seq_one_letter_code
_entity_poly.pdbx_strand_id
1 'polypeptide(L)'
;MTDNNQPPANSSPLERALAGEYQFNIRQLFAEAQSLYKQHLGLLLKATGLLMAIGLGAMVIMINLLALDMTSVESMQSGNAGLLDIAMLVLMTPMIVGFRMLGVKLASHKATSINELFQYFPYILVLVTANLLISLLMQVGLNLLILPGLYVYLVTQFT
;
A
#
# COMPACT_ATOMS: atom_id res chain seq x y z
N MET A 1 -0.77 52.93 -24.30
CA MET A 1 -0.64 52.52 -22.89
C MET A 1 -0.77 51.01 -22.86
N THR A 2 0.36 50.33 -22.78
CA THR A 2 0.51 48.87 -22.78
C THR A 2 0.18 48.33 -21.39
N ASP A 3 -0.96 47.64 -21.26
CA ASP A 3 -1.33 46.94 -20.04
C ASP A 3 -0.73 45.52 -20.08
N ASN A 4 0.37 45.37 -19.35
CA ASN A 4 1.22 44.19 -19.36
C ASN A 4 0.78 43.25 -18.22
N ASN A 5 -0.29 42.49 -18.44
CA ASN A 5 -0.76 41.45 -17.51
C ASN A 5 0.10 40.18 -17.63
N GLN A 6 1.38 40.30 -17.26
CA GLN A 6 2.20 39.14 -16.93
C GLN A 6 2.06 38.86 -15.42
N PRO A 7 1.66 37.64 -15.01
CA PRO A 7 1.66 37.28 -13.60
C PRO A 7 3.07 37.43 -13.01
N PRO A 8 3.21 37.94 -11.77
CA PRO A 8 4.51 38.22 -11.17
C PRO A 8 5.36 36.94 -11.11
N ALA A 9 6.61 37.05 -11.58
CA ALA A 9 7.54 35.96 -11.85
C ALA A 9 8.01 35.15 -10.62
N ASN A 10 7.40 35.34 -9.43
CA ASN A 10 7.81 34.75 -8.14
C ASN A 10 6.63 34.33 -7.25
N SER A 11 5.50 33.90 -7.80
CA SER A 11 4.41 33.33 -6.99
C SER A 11 4.71 31.88 -6.64
N SER A 12 4.62 31.55 -5.34
CA SER A 12 4.78 30.19 -4.83
C SER A 12 3.80 29.24 -5.54
N PRO A 13 4.17 27.96 -5.81
CA PRO A 13 3.25 26.96 -6.37
C PRO A 13 1.93 26.87 -5.59
N LEU A 14 1.97 27.17 -4.29
CA LEU A 14 0.78 27.26 -3.43
C LEU A 14 -0.12 28.44 -3.78
N GLU A 15 0.43 29.65 -3.97
CA GLU A 15 -0.35 30.85 -4.31
C GLU A 15 -1.04 30.71 -5.66
N ARG A 16 -0.37 30.08 -6.63
CA ARG A 16 -0.96 29.75 -7.94
C ARG A 16 -2.06 28.69 -7.84
N ALA A 17 -1.88 27.68 -6.98
CA ALA A 17 -2.92 26.68 -6.74
C ALA A 17 -4.14 27.27 -6.02
N LEU A 18 -3.94 28.14 -5.04
CA LEU A 18 -5.00 28.87 -4.34
C LEU A 18 -5.74 29.86 -5.25
N ALA A 19 -5.05 30.47 -6.23
CA ALA A 19 -5.65 31.31 -7.25
C ALA A 19 -6.47 30.54 -8.31
N GLY A 20 -6.52 29.20 -8.22
CA GLY A 20 -7.26 28.36 -9.16
C GLY A 20 -6.52 28.06 -10.47
N GLU A 21 -5.24 28.41 -10.58
CA GLU A 21 -4.42 28.16 -11.77
C GLU A 21 -3.81 26.75 -11.83
N TYR A 22 -4.27 25.83 -10.97
CA TYR A 22 -3.78 24.44 -10.99
C TYR A 22 -4.37 23.68 -12.18
N GLN A 23 -3.60 23.64 -13.27
CA GLN A 23 -3.94 22.79 -14.41
C GLN A 23 -3.52 21.35 -14.14
N PHE A 24 -4.45 20.56 -13.57
CA PHE A 24 -4.27 19.12 -13.42
C PHE A 24 -4.40 18.42 -14.78
N ASN A 25 -3.27 18.14 -15.43
CA ASN A 25 -3.26 17.40 -16.68
C ASN A 25 -3.16 15.89 -16.40
N ILE A 26 -4.32 15.23 -16.36
CA ILE A 26 -4.43 13.78 -16.14
C ILE A 26 -3.58 13.00 -17.15
N ARG A 27 -3.55 13.42 -18.42
CA ARG A 27 -2.78 12.71 -19.46
C ARG A 27 -1.29 12.77 -19.19
N GLN A 28 -0.78 13.92 -18.74
CA GLN A 28 0.61 14.08 -18.37
C GLN A 28 0.96 13.21 -17.15
N LEU A 29 0.10 13.18 -16.14
CA LEU A 29 0.29 12.32 -14.97
C LEU A 29 0.35 10.84 -15.35
N PHE A 30 -0.54 10.36 -16.22
CA PHE A 30 -0.50 8.98 -16.70
C PHE A 30 0.75 8.69 -17.54
N ALA A 31 1.20 9.62 -18.38
CA ALA A 31 2.42 9.46 -19.17
C ALA A 31 3.66 9.35 -18.26
N GLU A 32 3.73 10.18 -17.21
CA GLU A 32 4.80 10.17 -16.20
C GLU A 32 4.79 8.87 -15.38
N ALA A 33 3.61 8.45 -14.89
CA ALA A 33 3.47 7.18 -14.18
C ALA A 33 3.90 5.99 -15.05
N GLN A 34 3.53 6.01 -16.34
CA GLN A 34 3.92 4.97 -17.29
C GLN A 34 5.42 4.96 -17.58
N SER A 35 6.07 6.12 -17.67
CA SER A 35 7.53 6.18 -17.84
C SER A 35 8.27 5.66 -16.61
N LEU A 36 7.83 6.06 -15.41
CA LEU A 36 8.41 5.60 -14.15
C LEU A 36 8.23 4.09 -13.96
N TYR A 37 7.05 3.56 -14.30
CA TYR A 37 6.78 2.13 -14.28
C TYR A 37 7.74 1.37 -15.20
N LYS A 38 7.90 1.80 -16.45
CA LYS A 38 8.81 1.14 -17.40
C LYS A 38 10.27 1.22 -16.98
N GLN A 39 10.69 2.35 -16.41
CA GLN A 39 12.06 2.55 -15.95
C GLN A 39 12.42 1.62 -14.79
N HIS A 40 11.47 1.34 -13.89
CA HIS A 40 11.71 0.57 -12.67
C HIS A 40 11.02 -0.80 -12.65
N LEU A 41 10.53 -1.29 -13.79
CA LEU A 41 9.83 -2.56 -13.91
C LEU A 41 10.64 -3.73 -13.35
N GLY A 42 11.95 -3.76 -13.60
CA GLY A 42 12.82 -4.81 -13.08
C GLY A 42 12.94 -4.81 -11.55
N LEU A 43 12.93 -3.64 -10.92
CA LEU A 43 12.95 -3.52 -9.46
C LEU A 43 11.60 -3.94 -8.87
N LEU A 44 10.50 -3.47 -9.44
CA LEU A 44 9.14 -3.81 -9.00
C LEU A 44 8.87 -5.31 -9.17
N LEU A 45 9.26 -5.91 -10.29
CA LEU A 45 9.06 -7.33 -10.54
C LEU A 45 9.85 -8.19 -9.54
N LYS A 46 11.09 -7.80 -9.23
CA LYS A 46 11.90 -8.48 -8.19
C LYS A 46 11.28 -8.31 -6.81
N ALA A 47 10.80 -7.11 -6.47
CA ALA A 47 10.15 -6.85 -5.19
C ALA A 47 8.86 -7.66 -5.02
N THR A 48 8.00 -7.67 -6.04
CA THR A 48 6.77 -8.48 -6.07
C THR A 48 7.08 -9.97 -6.03
N GLY A 49 8.04 -10.44 -6.83
CA GLY A 49 8.46 -11.83 -6.84
C GLY A 49 8.99 -12.30 -5.48
N LEU A 50 9.80 -11.46 -4.82
CA LEU A 50 10.31 -11.74 -3.48
C LEU A 50 9.18 -11.77 -2.43
N LEU A 51 8.27 -10.79 -2.46
CA LEU A 51 7.10 -10.74 -1.58
C LEU A 51 6.25 -12.01 -1.72
N MET A 52 5.98 -12.41 -2.97
CA MET A 52 5.19 -13.61 -3.28
C MET A 52 5.93 -14.89 -2.83
N ALA A 53 7.23 -14.98 -3.07
CA ALA A 53 8.03 -16.13 -2.65
C ALA A 53 8.04 -16.29 -1.12
N ILE A 54 8.22 -15.20 -0.38
CA ILE A 54 8.20 -15.22 1.09
C ILE A 54 6.80 -15.59 1.59
N GLY A 55 5.74 -15.10 0.95
CA GLY A 55 4.37 -15.43 1.36
C GLY A 55 3.96 -16.84 1.13
N LEU A 56 4.20 -17.34 -0.07
CA LEU A 56 3.92 -18.74 -0.38
C LEU A 56 4.81 -19.66 0.46
N GLY A 57 6.08 -19.33 0.63
CA GLY A 57 6.99 -20.07 1.49
C GLY A 57 6.51 -20.14 2.94
N ALA A 58 6.18 -19.00 3.54
CA ALA A 58 5.63 -18.94 4.89
C ALA A 58 4.29 -19.68 5.02
N MET A 59 3.46 -19.66 3.96
CA MET A 59 2.15 -20.30 3.96
C MET A 59 2.27 -21.81 4.00
N VAL A 60 3.09 -22.35 3.10
CA VAL A 60 3.36 -23.79 3.06
C VAL A 60 3.97 -24.26 4.38
N ILE A 61 4.94 -23.51 4.92
CA ILE A 61 5.55 -23.85 6.22
C ILE A 61 4.51 -23.86 7.34
N MET A 62 3.68 -22.82 7.45
CA MET A 62 2.66 -22.71 8.50
C MET A 62 1.58 -23.79 8.40
N ILE A 63 1.12 -24.12 7.19
CA ILE A 63 0.15 -25.21 6.97
C ILE A 63 0.71 -26.54 7.47
N ASN A 64 1.97 -26.83 7.16
CA ASN A 64 2.64 -28.05 7.62
C ASN A 64 2.85 -28.05 9.13
N LEU A 65 3.28 -26.93 9.72
CA LEU A 65 3.51 -26.81 11.16
C LEU A 65 2.22 -26.92 11.99
N LEU A 66 1.12 -26.36 11.50
CA LEU A 66 -0.18 -26.37 12.17
C LEU A 66 -1.03 -27.61 11.83
N ALA A 67 -0.47 -28.53 11.02
CA ALA A 67 -1.14 -29.72 10.50
C ALA A 67 -2.53 -29.40 9.93
N LEU A 68 -2.64 -28.28 9.21
CA LEU A 68 -3.90 -27.80 8.68
C LEU A 68 -4.32 -28.63 7.48
N ASP A 69 -5.48 -29.25 7.59
CA ASP A 69 -6.17 -29.82 6.44
C ASP A 69 -6.87 -28.68 5.69
N MET A 70 -6.45 -28.42 4.45
CA MET A 70 -7.05 -27.38 3.60
C MET A 70 -8.04 -27.97 2.57
N THR A 71 -8.37 -29.26 2.70
CA THR A 71 -9.25 -29.97 1.76
C THR A 71 -10.74 -29.84 2.10
N SER A 72 -11.06 -29.43 3.33
CA SER A 72 -12.44 -29.29 3.80
C SER A 72 -12.74 -27.86 4.29
N VAL A 73 -13.98 -27.41 4.11
CA VAL A 73 -14.40 -26.06 4.56
C VAL A 73 -14.43 -25.96 6.09
N GLU A 74 -14.73 -27.07 6.77
CA GLU A 74 -14.79 -27.13 8.24
C GLU A 74 -13.40 -26.97 8.87
N SER A 75 -12.37 -27.58 8.27
CA SER A 75 -11.00 -27.45 8.74
C SER A 75 -10.43 -26.04 8.52
N MET A 76 -10.94 -25.29 7.54
CA MET A 76 -10.61 -23.87 7.32
C MET A 76 -11.24 -22.93 8.35
N GLN A 77 -12.22 -23.38 9.13
CA GLN A 77 -12.84 -22.59 10.22
C GLN A 77 -12.31 -22.99 11.61
N SER A 78 -11.32 -23.87 11.65
CA SER A 78 -10.68 -24.30 12.89
C SER A 78 -9.88 -23.17 13.55
N GLY A 79 -9.67 -23.26 14.86
CA GLY A 79 -8.82 -22.31 15.59
C GLY A 79 -7.40 -22.22 15.03
N ASN A 80 -6.89 -23.30 14.45
CA ASN A 80 -5.57 -23.33 13.81
C ASN A 80 -5.53 -22.49 12.52
N ALA A 81 -6.63 -22.39 11.77
CA ALA A 81 -6.71 -21.54 10.58
C ALA A 81 -6.67 -20.05 10.96
N GLY A 82 -7.36 -19.66 12.04
CA GLY A 82 -7.27 -18.30 12.57
C GLY A 82 -5.86 -17.92 13.06
N LEU A 83 -5.11 -18.88 13.62
CA LEU A 83 -3.70 -18.67 13.97
C LEU A 83 -2.82 -18.45 12.74
N LEU A 84 -3.07 -19.18 11.64
CA LEU A 84 -2.40 -18.96 10.37
C LEU A 84 -2.66 -17.55 9.83
N ASP A 85 -3.91 -17.09 9.87
CA ASP A 85 -4.27 -15.74 9.41
C ASP A 85 -3.57 -14.65 10.21
N ILE A 86 -3.55 -14.77 11.54
CA ILE A 86 -2.86 -13.81 12.41
C ILE A 86 -1.34 -13.85 12.16
N ALA A 87 -0.75 -15.03 12.04
CA ALA A 87 0.68 -15.17 11.77
C ALA A 87 1.06 -14.57 10.41
N MET A 88 0.23 -14.81 9.39
CA MET A 88 0.38 -14.21 8.07
C MET A 88 0.26 -12.70 8.11
N LEU A 89 -0.74 -12.19 8.82
CA LEU A 89 -0.93 -10.76 9.02
C LEU A 89 0.33 -10.12 9.60
N VAL A 90 0.86 -10.68 10.69
CA VAL A 90 2.05 -10.16 11.36
C VAL A 90 3.26 -10.17 10.43
N LEU A 91 3.49 -11.26 9.70
CA LEU A 91 4.63 -11.38 8.79
C LEU A 91 4.52 -10.47 7.57
N MET A 92 3.33 -10.40 6.97
CA MET A 92 3.12 -9.73 5.68
C MET A 92 2.93 -8.24 5.77
N THR A 93 2.28 -7.75 6.82
CA THR A 93 1.99 -6.32 6.96
C THR A 93 3.23 -5.44 6.79
N PRO A 94 4.37 -5.66 7.49
CA PRO A 94 5.56 -4.81 7.30
C PRO A 94 6.14 -4.90 5.88
N MET A 95 6.06 -6.06 5.23
CA MET A 95 6.55 -6.24 3.88
C MET A 95 5.67 -5.53 2.84
N ILE A 96 4.35 -5.60 3.00
CA ILE A 96 3.38 -4.89 2.15
C ILE A 96 3.57 -3.39 2.30
N VAL A 97 3.75 -2.88 3.53
CA VAL A 97 4.03 -1.45 3.76
C VAL A 97 5.38 -1.06 3.16
N GLY A 98 6.42 -1.88 3.29
CA GLY A 98 7.70 -1.66 2.62
C GLY A 98 7.56 -1.60 1.10
N PHE A 99 6.72 -2.45 0.51
CA PHE A 99 6.42 -2.43 -0.92
C PHE A 99 5.66 -1.16 -1.35
N ARG A 100 4.69 -0.70 -0.55
CA ARG A 100 3.99 0.57 -0.80
C ARG A 100 4.96 1.76 -0.74
N MET A 101 5.81 1.81 0.28
CA MET A 101 6.82 2.86 0.46
C MET A 101 7.89 2.84 -0.64
N LEU A 102 8.23 1.66 -1.17
CA LEU A 102 9.05 1.53 -2.36
C LEU A 102 8.41 2.30 -3.53
N GLY A 103 7.13 2.04 -3.82
CA GLY A 103 6.38 2.77 -4.85
C GLY A 103 6.38 4.29 -4.68
N VAL A 104 6.15 4.77 -3.45
CA VAL A 104 6.18 6.21 -3.12
C VAL A 104 7.56 6.83 -3.39
N LYS A 105 8.63 6.14 -3.03
CA LYS A 105 10.00 6.62 -3.26
C LYS A 105 10.38 6.60 -4.73
N LEU A 106 9.93 5.60 -5.51
CA LEU A 106 10.09 5.59 -6.96
C LEU A 106 9.39 6.79 -7.60
N ALA A 107 8.15 7.08 -7.21
CA ALA A 107 7.42 8.26 -7.68
C ALA A 107 8.14 9.57 -7.31
N SER A 108 8.80 9.59 -6.15
CA SER A 108 9.60 10.73 -5.68
C SER A 108 11.02 10.78 -6.28
N HIS A 109 11.35 9.95 -7.27
CA HIS A 109 12.68 9.86 -7.89
C HIS A 109 13.83 9.59 -6.90
N LYS A 110 13.54 8.93 -5.78
CA LYS A 110 14.55 8.56 -4.77
C LYS A 110 15.20 7.22 -5.12
N ALA A 111 16.51 7.11 -4.88
CA ALA A 111 17.22 5.85 -5.01
C ALA A 111 16.62 4.82 -4.04
N THR A 112 16.25 3.66 -4.57
CA THR A 112 15.56 2.60 -3.83
C THR A 112 16.16 1.25 -4.12
N SER A 113 16.03 0.33 -3.17
CA SER A 113 16.54 -1.04 -3.28
C SER A 113 15.52 -2.04 -2.71
N ILE A 114 15.67 -3.30 -3.10
CA ILE A 114 14.80 -4.39 -2.64
C ILE A 114 14.88 -4.55 -1.11
N ASN A 115 16.01 -4.18 -0.50
CA ASN A 115 16.21 -4.28 0.95
C ASN A 115 15.26 -3.37 1.74
N GLU A 116 14.70 -2.34 1.12
CA GLU A 116 13.74 -1.45 1.77
C GLU A 116 12.43 -2.16 2.17
N LEU A 117 12.11 -3.30 1.52
CA LEU A 117 10.99 -4.15 1.91
C LEU A 117 11.10 -4.62 3.37
N PHE A 118 12.33 -4.76 3.89
CA PHE A 118 12.60 -5.21 5.25
C PHE A 118 12.81 -4.07 6.23
N GLN A 119 12.94 -2.82 5.76
CA GLN A 119 13.26 -1.66 6.60
C GLN A 119 12.17 -1.36 7.63
N TYR A 120 10.94 -1.80 7.38
CA TYR A 120 9.77 -1.52 8.21
C TYR A 120 9.44 -2.62 9.23
N PHE A 121 10.23 -3.70 9.29
CA PHE A 121 10.11 -4.74 10.32
C PHE A 121 10.24 -4.23 11.77
N PRO A 122 11.11 -3.25 12.09
CA PRO A 122 11.16 -2.69 13.44
C PRO A 122 9.85 -2.05 13.90
N TYR A 123 9.02 -1.60 12.95
CA TYR A 123 7.72 -0.98 13.21
C TYR A 123 6.56 -1.99 13.17
N ILE A 124 6.84 -3.29 13.14
CA ILE A 124 5.83 -4.36 13.02
C ILE A 124 4.70 -4.22 14.06
N LEU A 125 5.01 -3.90 15.32
CA LEU A 125 3.98 -3.75 16.35
C LEU A 125 3.01 -2.61 16.03
N VAL A 126 3.53 -1.46 15.58
CA VAL A 126 2.71 -0.30 15.23
C VAL A 126 1.89 -0.60 13.98
N LEU A 127 2.52 -1.17 12.96
CA LEU A 127 1.88 -1.51 11.68
C LEU A 127 0.77 -2.54 11.85
N VAL A 128 1.03 -3.62 12.58
CA VAL A 128 0.04 -4.68 12.82
C VAL A 128 -1.12 -4.15 13.65
N THR A 129 -0.84 -3.37 14.70
CA THR A 129 -1.89 -2.77 15.54
C THR A 129 -2.77 -1.82 14.73
N ALA A 130 -2.16 -0.96 13.90
CA ALA A 130 -2.89 -0.08 13.01
C ALA A 130 -3.75 -0.88 12.03
N ASN A 131 -3.19 -1.94 11.42
CA ASN A 131 -3.92 -2.77 10.46
C ASN A 131 -5.09 -3.52 11.12
N LEU A 132 -4.92 -4.01 12.34
CA LEU A 132 -6.01 -4.61 13.12
C LEU A 132 -7.10 -3.60 13.45
N LEU A 133 -6.73 -2.38 13.87
CA LEU A 133 -7.68 -1.31 14.15
C LEU A 133 -8.50 -0.95 12.91
N ILE A 134 -7.83 -0.77 11.76
CA ILE A 134 -8.46 -0.55 10.45
C ILE A 134 -9.41 -1.70 10.14
N SER A 135 -8.97 -2.95 10.31
CA SER A 135 -9.78 -4.14 10.03
C SER A 135 -11.03 -4.22 10.90
N LEU A 136 -10.94 -3.84 12.17
CA LEU A 136 -12.09 -3.75 13.07
C LEU A 136 -13.03 -2.62 12.65
N LEU A 137 -12.50 -1.44 12.36
CA LEU A 137 -13.31 -0.29 11.93
C LEU A 137 -14.04 -0.57 10.61
N MET A 138 -13.37 -1.27 9.70
CA MET A 138 -13.92 -1.78 8.45
C MET A 138 -15.06 -2.76 8.68
N GLN A 139 -14.86 -3.75 9.55
CA GLN A 139 -15.89 -4.73 9.88
C GLN A 139 -17.09 -4.06 10.55
N VAL A 140 -16.87 -3.22 11.56
CA VAL A 140 -17.95 -2.47 12.22
C VAL A 140 -18.65 -1.57 11.21
N GLY A 141 -17.89 -0.83 10.41
CA GLY A 141 -18.42 0.04 9.36
C GLY A 141 -19.33 -0.73 8.41
N LEU A 142 -18.84 -1.79 7.78
CA LEU A 142 -19.62 -2.56 6.80
C LEU A 142 -20.85 -3.25 7.42
N ASN A 143 -20.77 -3.71 8.68
CA ASN A 143 -21.88 -4.38 9.35
C ASN A 143 -22.96 -3.40 9.86
N LEU A 144 -22.57 -2.22 10.36
CA LEU A 144 -23.52 -1.24 10.91
C LEU A 144 -24.13 -0.36 9.80
N LEU A 145 -23.28 0.13 8.89
CA LEU A 145 -23.61 1.13 7.86
C LEU A 145 -22.64 0.94 6.67
N ILE A 146 -23.08 0.30 5.59
CA ILE A 146 -22.22 -0.04 4.42
C ILE A 146 -21.38 1.16 3.93
N LEU A 147 -21.93 2.38 3.96
CA LEU A 147 -21.27 3.61 3.51
C LEU A 147 -20.00 4.00 4.30
N PRO A 148 -20.02 4.17 5.64
CA PRO A 148 -18.79 4.44 6.41
C PRO A 148 -17.77 3.31 6.31
N GLY A 149 -18.20 2.04 6.21
CA GLY A 149 -17.28 0.93 5.94
C GLY A 149 -16.53 1.11 4.61
N LEU A 150 -17.26 1.43 3.53
CA LEU A 150 -16.66 1.74 2.24
C LEU A 150 -15.77 3.00 2.28
N TYR A 151 -16.14 4.01 3.05
CA TYR A 151 -15.32 5.22 3.18
C TYR A 151 -13.95 4.92 3.79
N VAL A 152 -13.93 4.20 4.93
CA VAL A 152 -12.68 3.78 5.59
C VAL A 152 -11.85 2.93 4.63
N TYR A 153 -12.48 2.04 3.87
CA TYR A 153 -11.81 1.21 2.87
C TYR A 153 -11.07 2.05 1.83
N LEU A 154 -11.79 2.96 1.18
CA LEU A 154 -11.24 3.78 0.10
C LEU A 154 -10.09 4.64 0.62
N VAL A 155 -10.27 5.33 1.75
CA VAL A 155 -9.23 6.20 2.30
C VAL A 155 -7.96 5.41 2.67
N THR A 156 -8.11 4.21 3.23
CA THR A 156 -6.96 3.43 3.69
C THR A 156 -6.26 2.64 2.57
N GLN A 157 -6.93 2.33 1.47
CA GLN A 157 -6.28 1.67 0.32
C GLN A 157 -5.40 2.63 -0.48
N PHE A 158 -5.72 3.92 -0.49
CA PHE A 158 -4.99 4.95 -1.23
C PHE A 158 -3.99 5.75 -0.39
N THR A 159 -3.90 5.50 0.92
CA THR A 159 -2.91 6.09 1.85
C THR A 159 -1.81 5.09 2.19
#